data_AF-A0A1T5ET10-F1
#
_entry.id   AF-A0A1T5ET10-F1
#
_cell.length_a   1.000
_cell.length_b   1.000
_cell.length_c   1.000
_cell.angle_alpha   90.00
_cell.angle_beta   90.00
_cell.angle_gamma   90.00
#
_symmetry.space_group_name_H-M   'P 1'
#
loop_
_entity.id
_entity.type
_entity.pdbx_description
1 polymer ?
#
loop_
_entity_poly.entity_id
_entity_poly.type
_entity_poly.pdbx_seq_one_letter_code
_entity_poly.pdbx_strand_id
1 'polypeptide(L)'
;MVHTQNSQTPATEQGSLAAPMMIGAGIALAVISFFIFGADNVNPLWGKFWMIRPLIVTPLAGATGGAFYFFMDRMRAKGQINGVLAIILSVLIYIIGLWLGIVLGLDGTMWD
;
A
#
# COMPACT_ATOMS: atom_id res chain seq x y z
N MET A 1 3.49 -23.60 -49.34
CA MET A 1 3.88 -22.27 -48.85
C MET A 1 3.30 -22.16 -47.44
N VAL A 2 4.07 -22.50 -46.42
CA VAL A 2 3.58 -22.58 -45.04
C VAL A 2 3.96 -21.27 -44.35
N HIS A 3 2.96 -20.46 -44.02
CA HIS A 3 3.15 -19.29 -43.17
C HIS A 3 3.32 -19.76 -41.72
N THR A 4 4.57 -19.93 -41.30
CA THR A 4 4.91 -20.08 -39.89
C THR A 4 4.71 -18.72 -39.21
N GLN A 5 3.53 -18.50 -38.65
CA GLN A 5 3.28 -17.37 -37.75
C GLN A 5 4.08 -17.60 -36.47
N ASN A 6 5.25 -16.96 -36.40
CA ASN A 6 6.07 -16.85 -35.22
C ASN A 6 5.22 -16.21 -34.13
N SER A 7 4.79 -17.00 -33.14
CA SER A 7 4.15 -16.49 -31.94
C SER A 7 5.16 -15.64 -31.20
N GLN A 8 5.21 -14.36 -31.52
CA GLN A 8 5.81 -13.34 -30.67
C GLN A 8 4.96 -13.26 -29.42
N THR A 9 5.26 -14.11 -28.44
CA THR A 9 4.83 -13.92 -27.06
C THR A 9 5.38 -12.55 -26.64
N PRO A 10 4.55 -11.54 -26.30
CA PRO A 10 5.07 -10.35 -25.66
C PRO A 10 5.59 -10.80 -24.30
N ALA A 11 6.90 -10.84 -24.15
CA ALA A 11 7.58 -11.03 -22.88
C ALA A 11 7.46 -9.75 -22.03
N THR A 12 6.22 -9.30 -21.74
CA THR A 12 6.00 -8.05 -21.00
C THR A 12 4.66 -7.98 -20.23
N GLU A 13 4.07 -9.10 -19.85
CA GLU A 13 2.90 -9.12 -18.93
C GLU A 13 3.32 -9.57 -17.52
N GLN A 14 4.53 -9.19 -17.08
CA GLN A 14 4.83 -9.19 -15.65
C GLN A 14 4.18 -7.93 -15.10
N GLY A 15 2.96 -8.06 -14.55
CA GLY A 15 2.20 -6.92 -14.02
C GLY A 15 3.09 -5.93 -13.27
N SER A 16 2.93 -4.65 -13.54
CA SER A 16 3.79 -3.63 -12.93
C SER A 16 3.56 -3.58 -11.42
N LEU A 17 4.60 -3.86 -10.63
CA LEU A 17 4.61 -3.71 -9.16
C LEU A 17 4.24 -2.28 -8.72
N ALA A 18 4.51 -1.29 -9.59
CA ALA A 18 4.20 0.11 -9.29
C ALA A 18 2.69 0.37 -9.14
N ALA A 19 1.83 -0.33 -9.90
CA ALA A 19 0.39 -0.12 -9.85
C ALA A 19 -0.23 -0.44 -8.47
N PRO A 20 -0.04 -1.64 -7.87
CA PRO A 20 -0.57 -1.94 -6.54
C PRO A 20 0.09 -1.11 -5.44
N MET A 21 1.37 -0.73 -5.59
CA MET A 21 2.02 0.20 -4.66
C MET A 21 1.38 1.59 -4.70
N MET A 22 1.08 2.14 -5.87
CA MET A 22 0.42 3.44 -6.01
C MET A 22 -1.01 3.41 -5.48
N ILE A 23 -1.75 2.32 -5.70
CA ILE A 23 -3.10 2.16 -5.15
C ILE A 23 -3.06 2.09 -3.62
N GLY A 24 -2.16 1.28 -3.05
CA GLY A 24 -1.98 1.18 -1.60
C GLY A 24 -1.53 2.50 -0.97
N ALA A 25 -0.59 3.19 -1.60
CA ALA A 25 -0.16 4.53 -1.18
C ALA A 25 -1.31 5.53 -1.25
N GLY A 26 -2.09 5.53 -2.33
CA GLY A 26 -3.22 6.44 -2.53
C GLY A 26 -4.33 6.23 -1.52
N ILE A 27 -4.67 4.97 -1.21
CA ILE A 27 -5.65 4.64 -0.16
C ILE A 27 -5.15 5.11 1.20
N ALA A 28 -3.90 4.79 1.56
CA ALA A 28 -3.32 5.21 2.83
C ALA A 28 -3.21 6.73 2.95
N LEU A 29 -2.90 7.44 1.85
CA LEU A 29 -2.87 8.89 1.78
C LEU A 29 -4.27 9.49 1.96
N ALA A 30 -5.29 8.92 1.34
CA ALA A 30 -6.67 9.37 1.52
C ALA A 30 -7.13 9.20 2.98
N VAL A 31 -6.82 8.04 3.59
CA VAL A 31 -7.16 7.77 4.99
C VAL A 31 -6.44 8.76 5.93
N ILE A 32 -5.13 8.93 5.79
CA ILE A 32 -4.40 9.86 6.69
C ILE A 32 -4.82 11.31 6.47
N SER A 33 -5.13 11.70 5.23
CA SER A 33 -5.67 13.02 4.94
C SER A 33 -6.99 13.24 5.67
N PHE A 34 -7.89 12.24 5.67
CA PHE A 34 -9.14 12.32 6.42
C PHE A 34 -8.90 12.55 7.92
N PHE A 35 -7.95 11.84 8.53
CA PHE A 35 -7.58 12.06 9.94
C PHE A 35 -7.06 13.48 10.18
N ILE A 36 -6.17 13.95 9.31
CA ILE A 36 -5.55 15.27 9.42
C ILE A 36 -6.57 16.40 9.25
N PHE A 37 -7.45 16.32 8.26
CA PHE A 37 -8.46 17.35 7.99
C PHE A 37 -9.64 17.28 8.96
N GLY A 38 -9.94 16.11 9.54
CA GLY A 38 -10.93 15.95 10.60
C GLY A 38 -10.42 16.41 11.98
N ALA A 39 -9.19 16.90 12.09
CA ALA A 39 -8.62 17.39 13.34
C ALA A 39 -9.11 18.80 13.66
N ASP A 40 -10.25 18.92 14.35
CA ASP A 40 -10.85 20.21 14.69
C ASP A 40 -10.01 21.04 15.68
N ASN A 41 -9.18 20.40 16.50
CA ASN A 41 -8.39 21.05 17.55
C ASN A 41 -6.90 20.85 17.31
N VAL A 42 -6.32 21.70 16.46
CA VAL A 42 -4.87 21.74 16.25
C VAL A 42 -4.19 22.27 17.52
N ASN A 43 -3.61 21.37 18.31
CA ASN A 43 -2.91 21.74 19.53
C ASN A 43 -1.64 22.53 19.16
N PRO A 44 -1.43 23.75 19.70
CA PRO A 44 -0.25 24.56 19.40
C PRO A 44 1.09 23.87 19.77
N LEU A 45 1.05 22.82 20.62
CA LEU A 45 2.21 22.05 21.03
C LEU A 45 2.73 21.06 19.97
N TRP A 46 1.94 20.71 18.95
CA TRP A 46 2.32 19.73 17.94
C TRP A 46 3.38 20.24 16.94
N GLY A 47 3.59 21.55 16.88
CA GLY A 47 4.57 22.19 16.02
C GLY A 47 4.12 22.33 14.56
N LYS A 48 4.76 23.24 13.82
CA LYS A 48 4.36 23.64 12.46
C LYS A 48 4.40 22.51 11.42
N PHE A 49 5.18 21.45 11.67
CA PHE A 49 5.41 20.36 10.73
C PHE A 49 4.78 19.03 11.16
N TRP A 50 3.85 19.05 12.12
CA TRP A 50 3.21 17.86 12.67
C TRP A 50 2.55 16.97 11.60
N MET A 51 1.98 17.59 10.56
CA MET A 51 1.31 16.92 9.43
C MET A 51 2.27 16.20 8.47
N ILE A 52 3.56 16.56 8.45
CA ILE A 52 4.51 16.00 7.47
C ILE A 52 4.81 14.53 7.77
N ARG A 53 5.01 14.19 9.05
CA ARG A 53 5.26 12.81 9.48
C ARG A 53 4.16 11.84 9.02
N PRO A 54 2.87 12.08 9.32
CA PRO A 54 1.80 11.18 8.88
C PRO A 54 1.64 11.16 7.36
N LEU A 55 1.79 12.29 6.65
CA LEU A 55 1.68 12.34 5.19
C LEU A 55 2.77 11.54 4.45
N ILE A 56 3.89 11.24 5.10
CA ILE A 56 4.98 10.49 4.48
C ILE A 56 4.98 9.04 4.97
N VAL A 57 4.91 8.84 6.29
CA VAL A 57 5.01 7.50 6.92
C VAL A 57 3.80 6.64 6.56
N THR A 58 2.59 7.18 6.60
CA THR A 58 1.37 6.40 6.34
C THR A 58 1.27 5.96 4.87
N PRO A 59 1.51 6.81 3.85
CA PRO A 59 1.52 6.37 2.46
C PRO A 59 2.66 5.41 2.13
N LEU A 60 3.83 5.55 2.76
CA LEU A 60 4.92 4.58 2.64
C LEU A 60 4.53 3.19 3.19
N ALA A 61 3.85 3.16 4.34
CA ALA A 61 3.31 1.92 4.89
C ALA A 61 2.26 1.30 3.96
N GLY A 62 1.35 2.11 3.42
CA GLY A 62 0.37 1.68 2.41
C GLY A 62 1.00 1.16 1.12
N ALA A 63 2.04 1.83 0.61
CA ALA A 63 2.80 1.38 -0.56
C ALA A 63 3.46 0.01 -0.32
N THR A 64 4.01 -0.19 0.88
CA THR A 64 4.63 -1.46 1.28
C THR A 64 3.61 -2.59 1.35
N GLY A 65 2.40 -2.33 1.86
CA GLY A 65 1.31 -3.30 1.84
C GLY A 65 0.83 -3.63 0.42
N GLY A 66 0.79 -2.65 -0.48
CA GLY A 66 0.53 -2.88 -1.91
C GLY A 66 1.63 -3.71 -2.60
N ALA A 67 2.89 -3.49 -2.23
CA ALA A 67 4.01 -4.32 -2.70
C ALA A 67 3.89 -5.77 -2.19
N PHE A 68 3.51 -5.95 -0.91
CA PHE A 68 3.31 -7.28 -0.34
C PHE A 68 2.23 -8.07 -1.10
N TYR A 69 1.11 -7.42 -1.43
CA TYR A 69 0.07 -8.03 -2.26
C TYR A 69 0.60 -8.53 -3.61
N PHE A 70 1.43 -7.73 -4.29
CA PHE A 70 2.05 -8.12 -5.56
C PHE A 70 2.93 -9.37 -5.43
N PHE A 71 3.77 -9.43 -4.39
CA PHE A 71 4.60 -10.60 -4.13
C PHE A 71 3.75 -11.85 -3.84
N MET A 72 2.68 -11.68 -3.07
CA MET A 72 1.77 -12.78 -2.73
C MET A 72 1.01 -13.27 -3.98
N ASP A 73 0.54 -12.37 -4.84
CA ASP A 73 -0.11 -12.74 -6.09
C ASP A 73 0.85 -13.45 -7.06
N ARG A 74 2.12 -13.03 -7.12
CA ARG A 74 3.15 -13.75 -7.90
C ARG A 74 3.44 -15.15 -7.36
N MET A 75 3.39 -15.34 -6.04
CA MET A 75 3.57 -16.65 -5.41
C MET A 75 2.35 -17.56 -5.62
N ARG A 76 1.14 -16.98 -5.64
CA ARG A 76 -0.11 -17.64 -6.07
C ARG A 76 -0.05 -18.06 -7.54
N ALA A 77 0.40 -17.19 -8.43
CA ALA A 77 0.52 -17.49 -9.87
C ALA A 77 1.48 -18.67 -10.15
N LYS A 78 2.45 -18.89 -9.26
CA LYS A 78 3.35 -20.06 -9.29
C LYS A 78 2.76 -21.33 -8.65
N GLY A 79 1.52 -21.28 -8.18
CA GLY A 79 0.84 -22.41 -7.53
C GLY A 79 1.37 -22.77 -6.15
N GLN A 80 2.20 -21.91 -5.52
CA GLN A 80 2.81 -22.22 -4.23
C GLN A 80 1.87 -21.99 -3.04
N ILE A 81 0.81 -21.21 -3.22
CA ILE A 81 -0.15 -20.84 -2.18
C ILE A 81 -1.57 -20.74 -2.73
N ASN A 82 -2.54 -21.12 -1.89
CA ASN A 82 -3.97 -20.99 -2.17
C ASN A 82 -4.34 -19.51 -2.37
N GLY A 83 -5.03 -19.21 -3.48
CA GLY A 83 -5.38 -17.82 -3.82
C GLY A 83 -6.22 -17.10 -2.78
N VAL A 84 -7.13 -17.81 -2.11
CA VAL A 84 -7.92 -17.27 -1.00
C VAL A 84 -7.04 -16.90 0.19
N LEU A 85 -6.09 -17.77 0.54
CA LEU A 85 -5.16 -17.54 1.66
C LEU A 85 -4.22 -16.37 1.36
N ALA A 86 -3.74 -16.25 0.12
CA ALA A 86 -2.92 -15.14 -0.35
C ALA A 86 -3.65 -13.79 -0.18
N ILE A 87 -4.92 -13.72 -0.56
CA ILE A 87 -5.73 -12.50 -0.44
C ILE A 87 -5.97 -12.14 1.02
N ILE A 88 -6.41 -13.10 1.85
CA ILE A 88 -6.69 -12.87 3.27
C ILE A 88 -5.43 -12.36 3.98
N LEU A 89 -4.29 -13.02 3.77
CA LEU A 89 -3.03 -12.61 4.40
C LEU A 89 -2.59 -11.21 3.94
N SER A 90 -2.72 -10.91 2.65
CA SER A 90 -2.38 -9.59 2.11
C SER A 90 -3.27 -8.50 2.69
N VAL A 91 -4.57 -8.75 2.83
CA VAL A 91 -5.51 -7.79 3.44
C VAL A 91 -5.18 -7.58 4.91
N LEU A 92 -4.91 -8.65 5.67
CA LEU A 92 -4.53 -8.53 7.08
C LEU A 92 -3.25 -7.72 7.26
N ILE A 93 -2.20 -8.03 6.50
CA ILE A 93 -0.92 -7.31 6.57
C ILE A 93 -1.09 -5.86 6.12
N TYR A 94 -1.91 -5.61 5.10
CA TYR A 94 -2.22 -4.25 4.66
C TYR A 94 -2.94 -3.45 5.75
N ILE A 95 -3.96 -4.01 6.39
CA ILE A 95 -4.68 -3.35 7.49
C ILE A 95 -3.75 -3.07 8.67
N ILE A 96 -2.95 -4.06 9.08
CA ILE A 96 -2.00 -3.90 10.19
C ILE A 96 -0.93 -2.85 9.85
N GLY A 97 -0.36 -2.92 8.64
CA GLY A 97 0.64 -1.97 8.18
C GLY A 97 0.10 -0.54 8.06
N LEU A 98 -1.12 -0.40 7.55
CA LEU A 98 -1.80 0.89 7.47
C LEU A 98 -2.09 1.45 8.87
N TRP A 99 -2.60 0.61 9.78
CA TRP A 99 -2.85 1.01 11.17
C TRP A 99 -1.56 1.43 11.87
N LEU A 100 -0.48 0.65 11.76
CA LEU A 100 0.83 1.01 12.29
C LEU A 100 1.36 2.30 11.66
N GLY A 101 1.17 2.49 10.35
CA GLY A 101 1.56 3.72 9.67
C GLY A 101 0.77 4.96 10.12
N ILE A 102 -0.49 4.79 10.53
CA ILE A 102 -1.28 5.87 11.15
C ILE A 102 -0.75 6.14 12.56
N VAL A 103 -0.56 5.10 13.38
CA VAL A 103 -0.06 5.23 14.76
C VAL A 103 1.31 5.91 14.77
N LEU A 104 2.26 5.43 13.97
CA LEU A 104 3.59 6.04 13.82
C LEU A 104 3.54 7.43 13.18
N GLY A 105 2.59 7.66 12.27
CA GLY A 105 2.40 8.94 11.63
C GLY A 105 1.89 10.01 12.59
N LEU A 106 0.97 9.63 13.47
CA LEU A 106 0.33 10.50 14.47
C LEU A 106 0.98 10.42 15.85
N ASP A 107 2.08 9.69 15.99
CA ASP A 107 2.87 9.57 17.22
C ASP A 107 3.35 10.94 17.73
N GLY A 108 3.05 11.24 18.99
CA GLY A 108 3.30 12.54 19.61
C GLY A 108 2.31 13.63 19.21
N THR A 109 1.18 13.25 18.61
CA THR A 109 0.14 14.18 18.17
C THR A 109 -1.26 13.82 18.68
N MET A 110 -2.11 13.21 17.85
CA MET A 110 -3.41 12.64 18.23
C MET A 110 -3.30 11.27 18.91
N TRP A 111 -2.10 10.67 18.88
CA TRP A 111 -1.81 9.36 19.46
C TRP A 111 -0.65 9.48 20.45
N ASP A 112 -0.84 8.96 21.66
CA ASP A 112 0.11 8.88 22.78
C ASP A 112 0.24 7.42 23.24
#